data_AF-A0A3C1KSG4-F1
#
_entry.id   AF-A0A3C1KSG4-F1
#
_cell.length_a   1.000
_cell.length_b   1.000
_cell.length_c   1.000
_cell.angle_alpha   90.00
_cell.angle_beta   90.00
_cell.angle_gamma   90.00
#
_symmetry.space_group_name_H-M   'P 1'
#
loop_
_entity.id
_entity.type
_entity.pdbx_description
1 polymer ?
#
loop_
_entity_poly.entity_id
_entity_poly.type
_entity_poly.pdbx_seq_one_letter_code
_entity_poly.pdbx_strand_id
1 'polypeptide(L)' 'VEESPSVLLAGMAGSHLPIAVAHGEGRAEFARAEGATQCDAGGAIALRYLENDLSVAQRYPANP' A
#
# COMPACT_ATOMS: atom_id res chain seq x y z
N VAL A 1 6.56 0.83 4.35
CA VAL A 1 5.74 1.92 4.92
C VAL A 1 6.10 3.18 4.17
N GLU A 2 5.13 3.84 3.58
CA GLU A 2 5.33 5.06 2.80
C GLU A 2 5.36 6.29 3.72
N GLU A 3 6.04 7.34 3.29
CA GLU A 3 5.91 8.65 3.93
C GLU A 3 4.48 9.17 3.68
N SER A 4 3.75 9.48 4.76
CA SER A 4 2.36 9.94 4.68
C SER A 4 1.98 10.74 5.93
N PRO A 5 0.87 11.51 5.90
CA PRO A 5 0.38 12.24 7.08
C PRO A 5 -0.13 11.37 8.24
N SER A 6 0.01 10.04 8.17
CA SER A 6 -0.50 9.12 9.20
C SER A 6 0.28 9.24 10.51
N VAL A 7 -0.33 9.86 11.51
CA VAL A 7 0.22 9.98 12.87
C VAL A 7 0.48 8.60 13.51
N LEU A 8 -0.32 7.59 13.13
CA LEU A 8 -0.19 6.22 13.64
C LEU A 8 1.07 5.50 13.16
N LEU A 9 1.64 5.94 12.02
CA LEU A 9 2.83 5.34 11.40
C LEU A 9 4.04 6.28 11.48
N ALA A 10 3.98 7.32 12.32
CA ALA A 10 5.06 8.28 12.48
C ALA A 10 6.38 7.58 12.87
N GLY A 11 7.47 7.92 12.18
CA GLY A 11 8.79 7.33 12.39
C GLY A 11 8.97 5.93 11.79
N MET A 12 7.98 5.37 11.11
CA MET A 12 8.07 4.05 10.48
C MET A 12 8.34 4.11 8.96
N ALA A 13 8.33 5.29 8.33
CA ALA A 13 8.57 5.44 6.90
C ALA A 13 9.88 4.77 6.47
N GLY A 14 9.84 4.08 5.32
CA GLY A 14 10.95 3.25 4.82
C GLY A 14 11.05 1.84 5.44
N SER A 15 10.25 1.51 6.46
CA SER A 15 10.24 0.15 7.03
C SER A 15 9.63 -0.86 6.06
N HIS A 16 10.23 -2.05 6.03
CA HIS A 16 9.73 -3.23 5.33
C HIS A 16 9.52 -4.35 6.35
N LEU A 17 8.32 -4.90 6.41
CA LEU A 17 7.96 -5.91 7.41
C LEU A 17 6.84 -6.82 6.88
N PRO A 18 6.84 -8.11 7.25
CA PRO A 18 5.68 -8.95 7.04
C PRO A 18 4.53 -8.52 7.96
N ILE A 19 3.30 -8.74 7.52
CA ILE A 19 2.08 -8.51 8.30
C ILE A 19 1.06 -9.63 7.99
N ALA A 20 0.24 -9.98 8.97
CA ALA A 20 -0.83 -10.95 8.76
C ALA A 20 -1.89 -10.41 7.80
N VAL A 21 -2.29 -11.21 6.80
CA VAL A 21 -3.34 -10.87 5.83
C VAL A 21 -4.45 -11.92 5.93
N ALA A 22 -5.69 -11.48 6.15
CA ALA A 22 -6.86 -12.35 6.22
C ALA A 22 -8.13 -11.58 5.83
N HIS A 23 -8.47 -11.60 4.53
CA HIS A 23 -9.68 -10.97 4.01
C HIS A 23 -10.14 -11.65 2.70
N GLY A 24 -11.44 -11.55 2.39
CA GLY A 24 -11.99 -11.94 1.09
C GLY A 24 -12.31 -10.76 0.16
N GLU A 25 -12.35 -9.54 0.71
CA GLU A 25 -12.85 -8.33 0.04
C GLU A 25 -11.89 -7.14 0.24
N GLY A 26 -10.57 -7.39 0.23
CA GLY A 26 -9.55 -6.37 0.52
C GLY A 26 -9.07 -5.56 -0.69
N ARG A 27 -9.58 -5.83 -1.90
CA ARG A 27 -9.12 -5.16 -3.13
C ARG A 27 -9.49 -3.68 -3.09
N ALA A 28 -8.48 -2.81 -3.12
CA ALA A 28 -8.70 -1.37 -3.25
C ALA A 28 -9.37 -1.06 -4.60
N GLU A 29 -10.52 -0.39 -4.55
CA GLU A 29 -11.30 -0.01 -5.73
C GLU A 29 -11.60 1.49 -5.68
N PHE A 30 -11.43 2.16 -6.82
CA PHE A 30 -11.66 3.58 -6.97
C PHE A 30 -12.83 3.81 -7.93
N ALA A 31 -13.66 4.82 -7.64
CA ALA A 31 -14.82 5.15 -8.47
C ALA A 31 -14.47 5.55 -9.91
N ARG A 32 -13.22 5.96 -10.16
CA ARG A 32 -12.69 6.33 -11.49
C ARG A 32 -11.28 5.80 -11.66
N ALA A 33 -10.87 5.63 -12.92
CA ALA A 33 -9.55 5.12 -13.28
C ALA A 33 -8.40 5.98 -12.72
N GLU A 34 -8.60 7.30 -12.64
CA GLU A 34 -7.60 8.25 -12.14
C GLU A 34 -7.48 8.26 -10.61
N GLY A 35 -8.42 7.63 -9.90
CA GLY A 35 -8.50 7.71 -8.44
C GLY A 35 -7.26 7.14 -7.76
N ALA A 36 -6.70 6.05 -8.28
CA ALA A 36 -5.46 5.47 -7.77
C ALA A 36 -4.28 6.45 -7.92
N THR A 37 -4.13 7.05 -9.09
CA THR A 37 -3.08 8.04 -9.38
C THR A 37 -3.22 9.30 -8.52
N GLN A 38 -4.44 9.77 -8.29
CA GLN A 38 -4.70 10.93 -7.44
C GLN A 38 -4.39 10.64 -5.97
N CYS A 39 -4.75 9.45 -5.49
CA CYS A 39 -4.43 9.00 -4.13
C CYS A 39 -2.91 8.94 -3.90
N ASP A 40 -2.19 8.42 -4.89
CA ASP A 40 -0.73 8.34 -4.87
C ASP A 40 -0.08 9.73 -4.89
N ALA A 41 -0.44 10.56 -5.86
CA ALA A 41 0.07 11.93 -5.98
C ALA A 41 -0.26 12.80 -4.76
N GLY A 42 -1.38 12.52 -4.08
CA GLY A 42 -1.78 13.18 -2.85
C GLY A 42 -1.01 12.72 -1.59
N GLY A 43 -0.14 11.71 -1.69
CA GLY A 43 0.60 11.16 -0.54
C GLY A 43 -0.29 10.46 0.50
N ALA A 44 -1.47 9.98 0.09
CA ALA A 44 -2.44 9.36 0.98
C ALA A 44 -2.23 7.84 1.16
N ILE A 45 -1.35 7.23 0.36
CA ILE A 45 -1.01 5.80 0.47
C ILE A 45 0.02 5.64 1.59
N ALA A 46 -0.35 4.92 2.65
CA ALA A 46 0.54 4.68 3.80
C ALA A 46 1.29 3.33 3.74
N LEU A 47 0.71 2.33 3.06
CA LEU A 47 1.23 0.97 2.96
C LEU A 47 1.04 0.43 1.54
N ARG A 48 1.99 -0.40 1.10
CA ARG A 48 1.95 -1.11 -0.19
C ARG A 48 2.41 -2.54 0.01
N TYR A 49 1.82 -3.46 -0.76
CA TYR A 49 2.38 -4.79 -0.93
C TYR A 49 3.62 -4.72 -1.82
N LEU A 50 4.64 -5.48 -1.46
CA LEU A 50 5.90 -5.54 -2.18
C LEU A 50 6.22 -6.99 -2.55
N GLU A 51 6.93 -7.16 -3.66
CA GLU A 51 7.61 -8.40 -3.98
C GLU A 51 8.81 -8.60 -3.02
N ASN A 52 9.39 -9.80 -3.00
CA ASN A 52 10.53 -10.10 -2.12
C ASN A 52 11.80 -9.28 -2.44
N ASP A 53 11.87 -8.69 -3.64
CA ASP A 53 12.94 -7.77 -4.06
C ASP A 53 12.65 -6.30 -3.72
N LEU A 54 11.58 -6.05 -2.95
CA LEU A 54 11.08 -4.73 -2.54
C LEU A 54 10.47 -3.87 -3.66
N SER A 55 10.27 -4.42 -4.86
CA SER A 55 9.47 -3.73 -5.89
C SER A 55 7.98 -3.74 -5.52
N VAL A 56 7.23 -2.73 -5.96
CA VAL A 56 5.77 -2.66 -5.69
C VAL A 56 5.05 -3.82 -6.37
N ALA A 57 4.37 -4.65 -5.57
CA ALA A 57 3.67 -5.82 -6.07
C ALA A 57 2.33 -5.45 -6.72
N GLN A 58 2.07 -6.01 -7.90
CA GLN A 58 0.79 -5.89 -8.61
C GLN A 58 0.17 -7.25 -8.95
N ARG A 59 0.83 -8.34 -8.57
CA ARG A 59 0.42 -9.71 -8.92
C ARG A 59 0.29 -10.57 -7.68
N TYR A 60 -0.63 -11.52 -7.75
CA TYR A 60 -0.78 -12.59 -6.78
C TYR A 60 0.45 -13.52 -6.78
N PRO A 61 0.91 -14.05 -5.63
CA PRO A 61 0.35 -13.87 -4.28
C PRO A 61 0.95 -12.71 -3.48
N ALA A 62 1.96 -12.01 -4.00
CA ALA A 62 2.63 -10.94 -3.27
C ALA A 62 1.69 -9.75 -2.97
N ASN A 63 0.78 -9.45 -3.90
CA ASN A 63 -0.39 -8.59 -3.68
C ASN A 63 -1.65 -9.48 -3.70
N PRO A 64 -2.18 -9.85 -2.52
CA PRO A 64 -3.29 -10.79 -2.36
C PRO A 64 -4.67 -10.20 -2.65
#